data_AF-A0A366JBH1-F1
#
_entry.id   AF-A0A366JBH1-F1
#
_cell.length_a   1.000
_cell.length_b   1.000
_cell.length_c   1.000
_cell.angle_alpha   90.00
_cell.angle_beta   90.00
_cell.angle_gamma   90.00
#
_symmetry.space_group_name_H-M   'P 1'
#
loop_
_entity.id
_entity.type
_entity.pdbx_description
1 polymer ?
#
loop_
_entity_poly.entity_id
_entity_poly.type
_entity_poly.pdbx_seq_one_letter_code
_entity_poly.pdbx_strand_id
1 'polypeptide(L)'
;MSIDIQLKPQFLDSAPDNSTLTHLAIICGALKYCLGSAKTMSFIKLTYIFDKTLNLEANAFSSKITLSSWNIDNDFKKSLIMAESNGFIELLTDKASKEIRISPTDKGDIYLSSVETHQAFVNYLEYLKEIKIPENRFNNLIIRS
;
A
#
# COMPACT_ATOMS: atom_id res chain seq x y z
N MET A 1 25.86 1.29 -6.86
CA MET A 1 25.63 1.77 -5.49
C MET A 1 24.37 1.12 -4.98
N SER A 2 24.54 0.03 -4.25
CA SER A 2 23.50 -0.68 -3.51
C SER A 2 23.03 0.25 -2.39
N ILE A 3 21.74 0.60 -2.36
CA ILE A 3 21.18 1.22 -1.16
C ILE A 3 21.04 0.07 -0.18
N ASP A 4 21.98 0.00 0.74
CA ASP A 4 21.95 -0.92 1.87
C ASP A 4 20.88 -0.41 2.83
N ILE A 5 19.64 -0.91 2.67
CA ILE A 5 18.56 -0.65 3.62
C ILE A 5 18.92 -1.49 4.85
N GLN A 6 19.69 -0.90 5.76
CA GLN A 6 19.94 -1.49 7.07
C GLN A 6 18.63 -1.53 7.85
N LEU A 7 17.90 -2.63 7.69
CA LEU A 7 16.72 -2.99 8.46
C LEU A 7 17.14 -3.06 9.93
N LYS A 8 16.74 -2.06 10.71
CA LYS A 8 17.01 -2.08 12.14
C LYS A 8 16.37 -3.33 12.76
N PRO A 9 17.10 -4.15 13.52
CA PRO A 9 16.63 -5.43 14.07
C PRO A 9 15.33 -5.33 14.88
N GLN A 10 15.08 -4.17 15.47
CA GLN A 10 13.84 -3.81 16.18
C GLN A 10 12.55 -3.92 15.34
N PHE A 11 12.61 -4.04 14.00
CA PHE A 11 11.43 -4.31 13.16
C PHE A 11 11.10 -5.81 13.04
N LEU A 12 11.98 -6.71 13.49
CA LEU A 12 11.83 -8.17 13.35
C LEU A 12 11.27 -8.84 14.61
N ASP A 13 11.27 -8.16 15.76
CA ASP A 13 10.98 -8.77 17.07
C ASP A 13 9.58 -8.52 17.63
N SER A 14 8.73 -7.73 16.97
CA SER A 14 7.35 -7.51 17.41
C SER A 14 6.39 -8.47 16.71
N ALA A 15 5.73 -9.34 17.49
CA ALA A 15 4.58 -10.09 16.99
C ALA A 15 3.59 -9.10 16.33
N PRO A 16 3.07 -9.41 15.12
CA PRO A 16 2.20 -8.47 14.41
C PRO A 16 0.95 -8.23 15.26
N ASP A 17 0.76 -6.99 15.68
CA ASP A 17 -0.48 -6.56 16.31
C ASP A 17 -1.61 -6.59 15.26
N ASN A 18 -2.87 -6.54 15.72
CA ASN A 18 -4.02 -6.50 14.82
C ASN A 18 -3.93 -5.34 13.80
N SER A 19 -3.22 -4.26 14.14
CA SER A 19 -2.92 -3.14 13.26
C SER A 19 -2.03 -3.56 12.08
N THR A 20 -0.95 -4.29 12.34
CA THR A 20 -0.02 -4.81 11.32
C THR A 20 -0.71 -5.76 10.34
N LEU A 21 -1.52 -6.70 10.82
CA LEU A 21 -2.26 -7.61 9.94
C LEU A 21 -3.29 -6.87 9.08
N THR A 22 -3.96 -5.86 9.65
CA THR A 22 -4.85 -4.97 8.90
C THR A 22 -4.09 -4.23 7.82
N HIS A 23 -2.92 -3.66 8.14
CA HIS A 23 -2.09 -2.94 7.18
C HIS A 23 -1.60 -3.83 6.04
N LEU A 24 -1.16 -5.06 6.35
CA LEU A 24 -0.75 -6.04 5.34
C LEU A 24 -1.93 -6.42 4.42
N ALA A 25 -3.12 -6.61 4.99
CA ALA A 25 -4.32 -6.89 4.21
C ALA A 25 -4.68 -5.71 3.29
N ILE A 26 -4.57 -4.47 3.78
CA ILE A 26 -4.81 -3.26 2.96
C ILE A 26 -3.76 -3.13 1.85
N ILE A 27 -2.48 -3.34 2.14
CA ILE A 27 -1.40 -3.24 1.13
C ILE A 27 -1.58 -4.30 0.04
N CYS A 28 -1.76 -5.56 0.42
CA CYS A 28 -1.96 -6.64 -0.56
C CYS A 28 -3.27 -6.42 -1.32
N GLY A 29 -4.33 -6.02 -0.62
CA GLY A 29 -5.64 -5.72 -1.22
C GLY A 29 -5.57 -4.59 -2.23
N ALA A 30 -4.87 -3.50 -1.91
CA ALA A 30 -4.68 -2.38 -2.81
C ALA A 30 -3.92 -2.80 -4.07
N LEU A 31 -2.89 -3.63 -3.93
CA LEU A 31 -2.17 -4.17 -5.08
C LEU A 31 -3.07 -5.08 -5.91
N LYS A 32 -3.83 -6.00 -5.31
CA LYS A 32 -4.72 -6.90 -6.06
C LYS A 32 -5.86 -6.16 -6.77
N TYR A 33 -6.50 -5.20 -6.09
CA TYR A 33 -7.75 -4.60 -6.57
C TYR A 33 -7.57 -3.25 -7.25
N CYS A 34 -6.56 -2.47 -6.88
CA CYS A 34 -6.41 -1.10 -7.36
C CYS A 34 -5.26 -0.94 -8.39
N LEU A 35 -4.54 -2.01 -8.75
CA LEU A 35 -3.53 -1.99 -9.83
C LEU A 35 -4.15 -1.71 -11.21
N GLY A 36 -5.38 -2.17 -11.45
CA GLY A 36 -6.00 -2.12 -12.78
C GLY A 36 -5.22 -3.00 -13.78
N SER A 37 -4.87 -2.46 -14.94
CA SER A 37 -4.08 -3.17 -15.96
C SER A 37 -2.56 -3.04 -15.78
N ALA A 38 -2.10 -2.34 -14.74
CA ALA A 38 -0.68 -2.18 -14.46
C ALA A 38 -0.11 -3.40 -13.72
N LYS A 39 1.19 -3.64 -13.86
CA LYS A 39 1.92 -4.65 -13.06
C LYS A 39 2.48 -4.10 -11.75
N THR A 40 2.57 -2.77 -11.65
CA THR A 40 3.21 -2.07 -10.53
C THR A 40 2.42 -0.81 -10.18
N MET A 41 2.40 -0.44 -8.90
CA MET A 41 1.78 0.76 -8.37
C MET A 41 2.83 1.75 -7.88
N SER A 42 2.65 3.06 -8.08
CA SER A 42 3.52 4.05 -7.44
C SER A 42 3.36 4.05 -5.93
N PHE A 43 4.45 4.33 -5.22
CA PHE A 43 4.44 4.53 -3.77
C PHE A 43 3.37 5.55 -3.34
N ILE A 44 3.22 6.63 -4.10
CA ILE A 44 2.27 7.70 -3.80
C ILE A 44 0.83 7.18 -3.92
N LYS A 45 0.48 6.49 -5.00
CA LYS A 45 -0.86 5.92 -5.13
C LYS A 45 -1.16 4.93 -3.99
N LEU A 46 -0.21 4.04 -3.68
CA LEU A 46 -0.40 3.05 -2.61
C LEU A 46 -0.61 3.73 -1.26
N THR A 47 0.20 4.74 -0.94
CA THR A 47 0.08 5.51 0.30
C THR A 47 -1.28 6.19 0.41
N TYR A 48 -1.75 6.80 -0.69
CA TYR A 48 -3.05 7.45 -0.73
C TYR A 48 -4.20 6.47 -0.52
N ILE A 49 -4.17 5.32 -1.21
CA ILE A 49 -5.19 4.27 -1.05
C ILE A 49 -5.17 3.75 0.40
N PHE A 50 -3.98 3.52 0.95
CA PHE A 50 -3.81 3.04 2.31
C PHE A 50 -4.45 3.98 3.33
N ASP A 51 -4.10 5.27 3.30
CA ASP A 51 -4.65 6.29 4.21
C ASP A 51 -6.18 6.37 4.15
N LYS A 52 -6.73 6.39 2.93
CA LYS A 52 -8.18 6.48 2.73
C LYS A 52 -8.92 5.20 3.09
N THR A 53 -8.28 4.05 2.96
CA THR A 53 -8.85 2.77 3.36
C THR A 53 -8.82 2.61 4.87
N LEU A 54 -7.72 2.98 5.54
CA LEU A 54 -7.59 2.89 6.99
C LEU A 54 -8.66 3.73 7.70
N ASN A 55 -8.93 4.94 7.19
CA ASN A 55 -9.93 5.85 7.74
C ASN A 55 -11.37 5.56 7.26
N LEU A 56 -11.58 4.58 6.36
CA LEU A 56 -12.86 4.28 5.70
C LEU A 56 -13.60 5.55 5.24
N GLU A 57 -12.86 6.51 4.67
CA GLU A 57 -13.43 7.80 4.30
C GLU A 57 -14.39 7.64 3.10
N ALA A 58 -15.67 7.42 3.40
CA ALA A 58 -16.72 7.40 2.38
C ALA A 58 -16.67 8.67 1.51
N ASN A 59 -16.61 8.49 0.19
CA ASN A 59 -16.45 9.54 -0.82
C ASN A 59 -15.05 10.19 -0.93
N ALA A 60 -13.98 9.66 -0.31
CA ALA A 60 -12.62 10.20 -0.45
C ALA A 60 -12.12 10.30 -1.90
N PHE A 61 -12.66 9.45 -2.78
CA PHE A 61 -12.17 9.32 -4.15
C PHE A 61 -12.97 10.11 -5.19
N SER A 62 -14.11 10.72 -4.80
CA SER A 62 -14.97 11.52 -5.68
C SER A 62 -14.60 13.01 -5.74
N SER A 63 -13.84 13.51 -4.77
CA SER A 63 -13.40 14.90 -4.71
C SER A 63 -12.07 15.12 -5.47
N LYS A 64 -11.84 16.36 -5.95
CA LYS A 64 -10.51 16.79 -6.43
C LYS A 64 -9.50 16.42 -5.35
N ILE A 65 -8.38 15.77 -5.72
CA ILE A 65 -7.37 15.34 -4.75
C ILE A 65 -6.88 16.56 -3.96
N THR A 66 -7.41 16.74 -2.76
CA THR A 66 -6.78 17.53 -1.71
C THR A 66 -5.97 16.55 -0.90
N LEU A 67 -4.69 16.40 -1.27
CA LEU A 67 -3.72 15.83 -0.35
C LEU A 67 -3.56 16.88 0.76
N SER A 68 -4.08 16.61 1.95
CA SER A 68 -3.63 17.32 3.16
C SER A 68 -2.12 17.15 3.29
N SER A 69 -1.42 18.04 3.99
CA SER A 69 0.03 17.95 4.19
C SER A 69 0.40 16.56 4.72
N TRP A 70 1.00 15.75 3.83
CA TRP A 70 1.28 14.33 4.06
C TRP A 70 2.33 14.15 5.16
N ASN A 71 1.88 13.82 6.36
CA ASN A 71 2.66 12.93 7.21
C ASN A 71 2.40 11.51 6.68
N ILE A 72 3.27 11.01 5.80
CA ILE A 72 3.31 9.57 5.54
C ILE A 72 3.55 8.92 6.89
N ASP A 73 2.52 8.29 7.44
CA ASP A 73 2.59 7.73 8.78
C ASP A 73 3.78 6.76 8.84
N ASN A 74 4.56 6.84 9.92
CA ASN A 74 5.64 5.91 10.17
C ASN A 74 5.13 4.46 10.10
N ASP A 75 3.87 4.24 10.47
CA ASP A 75 3.27 2.92 10.47
C ASP A 75 3.01 2.38 9.06
N PHE A 76 2.71 3.22 8.06
CA PHE A 76 2.66 2.78 6.67
C PHE A 76 4.03 2.30 6.19
N LYS A 77 5.09 3.07 6.46
CA LYS A 77 6.46 2.72 6.05
C LYS A 77 6.92 1.40 6.69
N LYS A 78 6.65 1.22 7.99
CA LYS A 78 6.93 -0.04 8.70
C LYS A 78 6.18 -1.21 8.06
N SER A 79 4.89 -1.02 7.78
CA SER A 79 4.05 -2.06 7.19
C SER A 79 4.51 -2.45 5.78
N LEU A 80 4.97 -1.47 5.00
CA LEU A 80 5.53 -1.70 3.67
C LEU A 80 6.83 -2.51 3.75
N ILE A 81 7.73 -2.14 4.67
CA ILE A 81 8.97 -2.87 4.93
C ILE A 81 8.68 -4.31 5.40
N MET A 82 7.70 -4.49 6.29
CA MET A 82 7.30 -5.82 6.75
C MET A 82 6.71 -6.65 5.61
N ALA A 83 5.89 -6.06 4.75
CA ALA A 83 5.31 -6.74 3.59
C ALA A 83 6.40 -7.23 2.63
N GLU A 84 7.39 -6.37 2.34
CA GLU A 84 8.53 -6.72 1.50
C GLU A 84 9.41 -7.80 2.15
N SER A 85 9.78 -7.62 3.43
CA SER A 85 10.61 -8.59 4.17
C SER A 85 9.97 -9.97 4.28
N ASN A 86 8.63 -10.03 4.35
CA ASN A 86 7.88 -11.28 4.33
C ASN A 86 7.65 -11.82 2.90
N GLY A 87 8.07 -11.11 1.86
CA GLY A 87 7.95 -11.49 0.47
C GLY A 87 6.53 -11.41 -0.08
N PHE A 88 5.64 -10.62 0.52
CA PHE A 88 4.28 -10.39 0.01
C PHE A 88 4.24 -9.38 -1.14
N ILE A 89 5.22 -8.48 -1.17
CA ILE A 89 5.38 -7.46 -2.20
C ILE A 89 6.85 -7.36 -2.61
N GLU A 90 7.09 -6.71 -3.73
CA GLU A 90 8.42 -6.31 -4.18
C GLU A 90 8.49 -4.79 -4.36
N LEU A 91 9.58 -4.18 -3.87
CA LEU A 91 9.90 -2.77 -4.09
C LEU A 91 10.89 -2.65 -5.25
N LEU A 92 10.43 -2.06 -6.34
CA LEU A 92 11.21 -1.81 -7.55
C LEU A 92 11.56 -0.33 -7.61
N THR A 93 12.82 -0.01 -7.80
CA THR A 93 13.24 1.38 -8.08
C THR A 93 13.41 1.56 -9.58
N ASP A 94 12.69 2.52 -10.15
CA ASP A 94 12.91 2.94 -11.53
C ASP A 94 14.27 3.64 -11.62
N LYS A 95 15.17 3.11 -12.46
CA LYS A 95 16.54 3.63 -12.60
C LYS A 95 16.58 5.05 -13.20
N ALA A 96 15.58 5.42 -13.99
CA ALA A 96 15.52 6.70 -14.68
C ALA A 96 14.86 7.80 -13.82
N SER A 97 13.73 7.51 -13.19
CA SER A 97 12.99 8.49 -12.37
C SER A 97 13.36 8.47 -10.89
N LYS A 98 14.10 7.44 -10.43
CA LYS A 98 14.35 7.15 -9.00
C LYS A 98 13.06 6.96 -8.20
N GLU A 99 11.94 6.68 -8.86
CA GLU A 99 10.66 6.45 -8.21
C GLU A 99 10.53 5.01 -7.71
N ILE A 100 9.84 4.85 -6.58
CA ILE A 100 9.52 3.54 -6.02
C ILE A 100 8.21 3.04 -6.61
N ARG A 101 8.26 1.86 -7.21
CA ARG A 101 7.14 1.10 -7.77
C ARG A 101 6.98 -0.18 -6.94
N ILE A 102 5.76 -0.53 -6.59
CA ILE A 102 5.45 -1.71 -5.78
C ILE A 102 4.69 -2.72 -6.64
N SER A 103 5.09 -3.99 -6.60
CA SER A 103 4.37 -5.11 -7.22
C SER A 103 3.94 -6.14 -6.18
N PRO A 104 2.79 -6.81 -6.40
CA PRO A 104 2.42 -7.98 -5.61
C PRO A 104 3.32 -9.18 -6.00
N THR A 105 3.46 -10.12 -5.08
CA THR A 105 4.04 -11.44 -5.35
C THR A 105 2.95 -12.51 -5.24
N ASP A 106 3.24 -13.71 -5.77
CA ASP A 106 2.35 -14.87 -5.60
C ASP A 106 2.04 -15.16 -4.12
N LYS A 107 3.02 -14.93 -3.24
CA LYS A 107 2.84 -15.11 -1.78
C LYS A 107 1.87 -14.07 -1.20
N GLY A 108 1.92 -12.83 -1.67
CA GLY A 108 0.97 -11.79 -1.30
C GLY A 108 -0.47 -12.13 -1.74
N ASP A 109 -0.62 -12.67 -2.95
CA ASP A 109 -1.92 -13.10 -3.47
C ASP A 109 -2.49 -14.31 -2.71
N ILE A 110 -1.63 -15.27 -2.35
CA ILE A 110 -2.02 -16.41 -1.50
C ILE A 110 -2.44 -15.94 -0.11
N TYR A 111 -1.67 -15.04 0.50
CA TYR A 111 -2.01 -14.44 1.80
C TYR A 111 -3.39 -13.78 1.75
N LEU A 112 -3.62 -12.91 0.75
CA LEU A 112 -4.87 -12.19 0.62
C LEU A 112 -6.06 -13.13 0.35
N SER A 113 -5.87 -14.17 -0.45
CA SER A 113 -6.92 -15.18 -0.69
C SER A 113 -7.30 -15.94 0.59
N SER A 114 -6.32 -16.21 1.47
CA SER A 114 -6.58 -16.76 2.80
C SER A 114 -7.38 -15.79 3.66
N VAL A 115 -7.01 -14.51 3.71
CA VAL A 115 -7.74 -13.46 4.44
C VAL A 115 -9.20 -13.39 3.98
N GLU A 116 -9.44 -13.42 2.66
CA GLU A 116 -10.78 -13.41 2.08
C GLU A 116 -11.60 -14.65 2.46
N THR A 117 -10.97 -15.83 2.43
CA THR A 117 -11.61 -17.09 2.80
C THR A 117 -12.06 -17.09 4.26
N HIS A 118 -11.26 -16.48 5.14
CA HIS A 118 -11.57 -16.35 6.57
C HIS A 118 -12.51 -15.18 6.88
N GLN A 119 -12.97 -14.43 5.88
CA GLN A 119 -13.79 -13.23 6.05
C GLN A 119 -13.17 -12.23 7.06
N ALA A 120 -11.84 -12.13 7.06
CA ALA A 120 -11.13 -11.15 7.86
C ALA A 120 -11.04 -9.82 7.10
N PHE A 121 -11.15 -8.70 7.80
CA PHE A 121 -11.01 -7.35 7.24
C PHE A 121 -11.97 -7.02 6.07
N VAL A 122 -13.14 -7.65 6.02
CA VAL A 122 -14.11 -7.56 4.89
C VAL A 122 -14.42 -6.13 4.51
N ASN A 123 -14.71 -5.26 5.49
CA ASN A 123 -15.03 -3.84 5.23
C ASN A 123 -13.92 -3.13 4.44
N TYR A 124 -12.65 -3.39 4.76
CA TYR A 124 -11.52 -2.79 4.06
C TYR A 124 -11.36 -3.38 2.65
N LEU A 125 -11.53 -4.70 2.50
CA LEU A 125 -11.37 -5.36 1.21
C LEU A 125 -12.51 -5.04 0.23
N GLU A 126 -13.74 -4.92 0.72
CA GLU A 126 -14.88 -4.45 -0.08
C GLU A 126 -14.67 -3.00 -0.51
N TYR A 127 -14.24 -2.14 0.42
CA TYR A 127 -13.89 -0.77 0.09
C TYR A 127 -12.83 -0.70 -1.02
N LEU A 128 -11.74 -1.48 -0.92
CA LEU A 128 -10.69 -1.54 -1.94
C LEU A 128 -11.19 -2.03 -3.31
N LYS A 129 -12.15 -2.96 -3.35
CA LYS A 129 -12.75 -3.47 -4.60
C LYS A 129 -13.56 -2.40 -5.34
N GLU A 130 -14.08 -1.39 -4.63
CA GLU A 130 -14.81 -0.27 -5.22
C GLU A 130 -13.88 0.82 -5.79
N ILE A 131 -12.61 0.85 -5.38
CA ILE A 131 -11.66 1.88 -5.79
C ILE A 131 -11.22 1.71 -7.24
N LYS A 132 -11.54 2.69 -8.07
CA LYS A 132 -11.09 2.78 -9.47
C LYS A 132 -10.34 4.09 -9.73
N ILE A 133 -9.10 4.18 -9.25
CA ILE A 133 -8.27 5.38 -9.42
C ILE A 133 -7.10 5.09 -10.38
N PRO A 134 -7.05 5.79 -11.53
CA PRO A 134 -5.98 5.60 -12.49
C PRO A 134 -4.66 6.19 -11.98
N GLU A 135 -3.55 5.59 -12.40
CA GLU A 135 -2.19 5.98 -12.01
C GLU A 135 -1.86 7.43 -12.39
N ASN A 136 -2.34 7.87 -13.57
CA ASN A 136 -2.08 9.21 -14.11
C ASN A 136 -2.60 10.36 -13.22
N ARG A 137 -3.52 10.07 -12.30
CA ARG A 137 -4.04 11.03 -11.33
C ARG A 137 -2.96 11.53 -10.35
N PHE A 138 -1.89 10.75 -10.19
CA PHE A 138 -0.77 11.03 -9.29
C PHE A 138 0.44 11.67 -9.99
N ASN A 139 0.39 11.86 -11.31
CA ASN A 139 1.49 12.46 -12.07
C ASN A 139 1.59 13.99 -11.88
N ASN A 140 0.49 14.65 -11.51
CA ASN A 140 0.37 16.11 -11.40
C ASN A 140 -0.13 16.52 -10.01
N LEU A 141 0.53 16.05 -8.95
CA LEU A 141 0.13 16.36 -7.59
C LEU A 141 0.47 17.81 -7.25
N ILE A 142 -0.55 18.63 -7.04
CA ILE A 142 -0.39 19.95 -6.46
C ILE A 142 -0.39 19.75 -4.95
N ILE A 143 0.80 19.62 -4.35
CA ILE A 143 0.98 19.68 -2.91
C ILE A 143 0.70 21.13 -2.48
N ARG A 144 -0.40 21.37 -1.78
CA ARG A 144 -0.62 22.66 -1.10
C ARG A 144 0.05 22.57 0.27
N SER A 145 1.10 23.37 0.44
CA SER A 145 1.77 23.62 1.72
C SER A 145 0.85 24.29 2.72
#